data_AF-A0A922JYD5-F1
#
_entry.id   AF-A0A922JYD5-F1
#
_cell.length_a   1.000
_cell.length_b   1.000
_cell.length_c   1.000
_cell.angle_alpha   90.00
_cell.angle_beta   90.00
_cell.angle_gamma   90.00
#
_symmetry.space_group_name_H-M   'P 1'
#
loop_
_entity.id
_entity.type
_entity.pdbx_description
1 polymer ?
#
loop_
_entity_poly.entity_id
_entity_poly.type
_entity_poly.pdbx_seq_one_letter_code
_entity_poly.pdbx_strand_id
1 'polypeptide(L)'
;MKVIELMLLLIPKMVASSMHILIFFYEKEEMEEFVLHLLVLSHAFVVPQLKQECVRQLEQGLLTMENVIDIFQLALLCDAPRLGFICHRMIMRNFIAISATEGWQAMKQSHPFLEKELLESLIYEENRQKERIRKLNERRIYLQLYEAMEALVHICRDGCQTIGPHDKDFKGNQVPCRYAACKGLELLVRHFAGCKLRVPGGCVHCKRMWQLLELHSRLCTNSNVCGVPLCRNFKERIRIQSKKEEIKWTLLVEKILRTKTITGAPFFSW
;
A
#
# COMPACT_ATOMS: atom_id res chain seq x y z
N MET A 1 -30.08 8.04 29.99
CA MET A 1 -31.43 8.14 30.62
C MET A 1 -32.60 8.00 29.64
N LYS A 2 -32.50 8.46 28.37
CA LYS A 2 -33.63 8.37 27.41
C LYS A 2 -33.97 6.95 26.91
N VAL A 3 -33.04 6.00 26.93
CA VAL A 3 -33.26 4.63 26.40
C VAL A 3 -34.19 3.80 27.30
N ILE A 4 -34.08 3.91 28.63
CA ILE A 4 -34.92 3.17 29.59
C ILE A 4 -36.36 3.71 29.60
N GLU A 5 -36.51 5.03 29.45
CA GLU A 5 -37.81 5.70 29.38
C GLU A 5 -38.56 5.36 28.08
N LEU A 6 -37.83 5.20 26.96
CA LEU A 6 -38.40 4.66 25.71
C LEU A 6 -38.76 3.17 25.80
N MET A 7 -37.97 2.37 26.54
CA MET A 7 -38.31 0.96 26.77
C MET A 7 -39.67 0.83 27.45
N LEU A 8 -39.99 1.67 28.44
CA LEU A 8 -41.28 1.66 29.13
C LEU A 8 -42.47 2.12 28.27
N LEU A 9 -42.25 2.96 27.25
CA LEU A 9 -43.30 3.43 26.33
C LEU A 9 -43.62 2.45 25.18
N LEU A 10 -42.68 1.57 24.81
CA LEU A 10 -42.87 0.56 23.75
C LEU A 10 -43.37 -0.80 24.28
N ILE A 11 -43.15 -1.09 25.56
CA ILE A 11 -43.63 -2.32 26.22
C ILE A 11 -45.16 -2.52 26.13
N PRO A 12 -46.04 -1.49 26.17
CA PRO A 12 -47.48 -1.71 26.06
C PRO A 12 -47.96 -2.14 24.66
N LYS A 13 -47.14 -2.00 23.61
CA LYS A 13 -47.51 -2.36 22.22
C LYS A 13 -46.90 -3.67 21.72
N MET A 14 -45.90 -4.22 22.39
CA MET A 14 -45.19 -5.42 21.93
C MET A 14 -45.31 -6.55 22.96
N VAL A 15 -46.44 -7.25 22.93
CA VAL A 15 -46.61 -8.51 23.65
C VAL A 15 -45.58 -9.52 23.13
N ALA A 16 -44.78 -10.07 24.04
CA ALA A 16 -43.63 -10.94 23.79
C ALA A 16 -43.92 -12.17 22.88
N SER A 17 -45.18 -12.55 22.70
CA SER A 17 -45.61 -13.61 21.78
C SER A 17 -45.59 -13.21 20.29
N SER A 18 -45.36 -11.93 19.97
CA SER A 18 -45.51 -11.35 18.61
C SER A 18 -44.18 -11.08 17.90
N MET A 19 -43.02 -11.29 18.53
CA MET A 19 -41.72 -10.96 17.91
C MET A 19 -41.32 -11.84 16.73
N HIS A 20 -41.80 -13.09 16.67
CA HIS A 20 -41.65 -13.92 15.47
C HIS A 20 -42.52 -13.44 14.30
N ILE A 21 -43.64 -12.78 14.59
CA ILE A 21 -44.59 -12.26 13.60
C ILE A 21 -44.06 -10.96 12.98
N LEU A 22 -43.25 -10.18 13.71
CA LEU A 22 -42.71 -8.90 13.22
C LEU A 22 -41.83 -9.02 11.97
N ILE A 23 -41.20 -10.16 11.71
CA ILE A 23 -40.45 -10.38 10.45
C ILE A 23 -41.38 -10.38 9.22
N PHE A 24 -42.65 -10.77 9.38
CA PHE A 24 -43.63 -10.88 8.28
C PHE A 24 -44.49 -9.64 8.07
N PHE A 25 -44.57 -8.73 9.06
CA PHE A 25 -45.52 -7.61 9.05
C PHE A 25 -44.91 -6.24 8.82
N TYR A 26 -43.58 -6.08 8.97
CA TYR A 26 -42.97 -4.79 8.63
C TYR A 26 -42.91 -4.62 7.12
N GLU A 27 -43.69 -3.69 6.60
CA GLU A 27 -43.43 -3.11 5.30
C GLU A 27 -42.04 -2.45 5.32
N LYS A 28 -41.37 -2.43 4.17
CA LYS A 28 -39.98 -1.96 4.06
C LYS A 28 -39.81 -0.54 4.64
N GLU A 29 -40.82 0.31 4.48
CA GLU A 29 -40.84 1.72 4.92
C GLU A 29 -40.85 1.85 6.45
N GLU A 30 -41.68 1.07 7.14
CA GLU A 30 -41.73 1.06 8.61
C GLU A 30 -40.43 0.50 9.22
N MET A 31 -39.78 -0.45 8.54
CA MET A 31 -38.45 -0.92 8.96
C MET A 31 -37.44 0.23 8.94
N GLU A 32 -37.40 1.03 7.88
CA GLU A 32 -36.43 2.13 7.73
C GLU A 32 -36.58 3.17 8.84
N GLU A 33 -37.81 3.47 9.27
CA GLU A 33 -38.09 4.41 10.36
C GLU A 33 -37.64 3.88 11.74
N PHE A 34 -37.89 2.59 12.02
CA PHE A 34 -37.69 2.01 13.35
C PHE A 34 -36.44 1.12 13.49
N VAL A 35 -35.57 1.07 12.48
CA VAL A 35 -34.43 0.12 12.40
C VAL A 35 -33.56 0.08 13.66
N LEU A 36 -33.27 1.23 14.28
CA LEU A 36 -32.41 1.29 15.47
C LEU A 36 -33.12 0.69 16.69
N HIS A 37 -34.41 0.95 16.84
CA HIS A 37 -35.24 0.37 17.90
C HIS A 37 -35.38 -1.15 17.70
N LEU A 38 -35.65 -1.57 16.47
CA LEU A 38 -35.73 -2.99 16.12
C LEU A 38 -34.41 -3.72 16.36
N LEU A 39 -33.27 -3.09 16.08
CA LEU A 39 -31.95 -3.66 16.39
C LEU A 39 -31.79 -3.92 17.89
N VAL A 40 -32.11 -2.95 18.74
CA VAL A 40 -32.01 -3.09 20.20
C VAL A 40 -32.96 -4.18 20.72
N LEU A 41 -34.21 -4.17 20.27
CA LEU A 41 -35.20 -5.17 20.67
C LEU A 41 -34.79 -6.57 20.21
N SER A 42 -34.33 -6.71 18.96
CA SER A 42 -33.87 -7.99 18.42
C SER A 42 -32.69 -8.56 19.20
N HIS A 43 -31.82 -7.71 19.76
CA HIS A 43 -30.75 -8.15 20.66
C HIS A 43 -31.29 -8.54 22.05
N ALA A 44 -32.08 -7.66 22.68
CA ALA A 44 -32.61 -7.86 24.02
C ALA A 44 -33.49 -9.12 24.15
N PHE A 45 -34.28 -9.44 23.12
CA PHE A 45 -35.14 -10.62 23.07
C PHE A 45 -34.52 -11.80 22.31
N VAL A 46 -33.25 -11.70 21.91
CA VAL A 46 -32.50 -12.77 21.23
C VAL A 46 -33.24 -13.29 19.99
N VAL A 47 -33.54 -12.39 19.05
CA VAL A 47 -34.17 -12.67 17.75
C VAL A 47 -33.14 -12.44 16.63
N PRO A 48 -32.31 -13.45 16.28
CA PRO A 48 -31.13 -13.24 15.44
C PRO A 48 -31.46 -12.86 14.00
N GLN A 49 -32.56 -13.38 13.45
CA GLN A 49 -32.99 -13.11 12.08
C GLN A 49 -33.35 -11.62 11.90
N LEU A 50 -34.11 -11.06 12.84
CA LEU A 50 -34.44 -9.63 12.83
C LEU A 50 -33.19 -8.77 13.02
N LYS A 51 -32.28 -9.17 13.91
CA LYS A 51 -31.00 -8.48 14.12
C LYS A 51 -30.17 -8.42 12.85
N GLN A 52 -30.07 -9.54 12.13
CA GLN A 52 -29.34 -9.63 10.86
C GLN A 52 -29.97 -8.72 9.79
N GLU A 53 -31.30 -8.69 9.71
CA GLU A 53 -32.02 -7.83 8.77
C GLU A 53 -31.83 -6.35 9.09
N CYS A 54 -31.89 -5.94 10.36
CA CYS A 54 -31.59 -4.57 10.78
C CYS A 54 -30.16 -4.17 10.39
N VAL A 55 -29.17 -5.04 10.65
CA VAL A 55 -27.77 -4.81 10.26
C VAL A 55 -27.64 -4.66 8.74
N ARG A 56 -28.34 -5.50 7.96
CA ARG A 56 -28.34 -5.46 6.49
C ARG A 56 -28.88 -4.13 5.97
N GLN A 57 -29.97 -3.63 6.54
CA GLN A 57 -30.62 -2.39 6.11
C GLN A 57 -29.79 -1.16 6.48
N LEU A 58 -29.18 -1.16 7.68
CA LEU A 58 -28.21 -0.13 8.07
C LEU A 58 -27.00 -0.09 7.11
N GLU A 59 -26.47 -1.26 6.74
CA GLU A 59 -25.37 -1.38 5.78
C GLU A 59 -25.74 -0.90 4.37
N GLN A 60 -27.00 -1.05 3.94
CA GLN A 60 -27.41 -0.81 2.55
C GLN A 60 -27.80 0.64 2.21
N GLY A 61 -28.01 1.50 3.20
CA GLY A 61 -28.37 2.88 2.88
C GLY A 61 -28.65 3.83 4.04
N LEU A 62 -28.82 3.33 5.27
CA LEU A 62 -29.19 4.18 6.40
C LEU A 62 -27.98 4.71 7.19
N LEU A 63 -26.77 4.26 6.89
CA LEU A 63 -25.53 4.80 7.45
C LEU A 63 -25.15 6.13 6.77
N THR A 64 -25.03 7.18 7.57
CA THR A 64 -24.62 8.53 7.15
C THR A 64 -23.49 9.05 8.04
N MET A 65 -22.80 10.11 7.63
CA MET A 65 -21.75 10.71 8.47
C MET A 65 -22.30 11.27 9.78
N GLU A 66 -23.57 11.71 9.78
CA GLU A 66 -24.24 12.29 10.95
C GLU A 66 -24.60 11.23 12.01
N ASN A 67 -25.05 10.04 11.58
CA ASN A 67 -25.56 9.01 12.51
C ASN A 67 -24.57 7.87 12.80
N VAL A 68 -23.42 7.81 12.12
CA VAL A 68 -22.47 6.68 12.21
C VAL A 68 -21.94 6.45 13.62
N ILE A 69 -21.76 7.51 14.42
CA ILE A 69 -21.26 7.40 15.80
C ILE A 69 -22.29 6.75 16.72
N ASP A 70 -23.55 7.15 16.60
CA ASP A 70 -24.64 6.58 17.38
C ASP A 70 -24.88 5.12 16.99
N ILE A 71 -24.86 4.84 15.69
CA ILE A 71 -25.00 3.47 15.17
C ILE A 71 -23.79 2.60 15.58
N PHE A 72 -22.58 3.17 15.63
CA PHE A 72 -21.40 2.46 16.12
C PHE A 72 -21.55 2.08 17.61
N GLN A 73 -21.99 3.01 18.46
CA GLN A 73 -22.27 2.72 19.87
C GLN A 73 -23.35 1.65 20.02
N LEU A 74 -24.44 1.73 19.24
CA LEU A 74 -25.49 0.70 19.23
C LEU A 74 -24.95 -0.66 18.76
N ALA A 75 -24.07 -0.68 17.78
CA ALA A 75 -23.46 -1.91 17.30
C ALA A 75 -22.60 -2.59 18.37
N LEU A 76 -21.89 -1.81 19.20
CA LEU A 76 -21.14 -2.31 20.35
C LEU A 76 -22.09 -2.82 21.45
N LEU A 77 -23.12 -2.05 21.79
CA LEU A 77 -24.10 -2.41 22.82
C LEU A 77 -24.94 -3.65 22.46
N CYS A 78 -25.21 -3.83 21.17
CA CYS A 78 -26.04 -4.93 20.69
C CYS A 78 -25.21 -6.13 20.23
N ASP A 79 -23.90 -6.20 20.47
CA ASP A 79 -23.02 -7.26 19.95
C ASP A 79 -23.19 -7.52 18.44
N ALA A 80 -23.15 -6.47 17.63
CA ALA A 80 -23.30 -6.51 16.18
C ALA A 80 -21.96 -6.24 15.46
N PRO A 81 -21.00 -7.19 15.46
CA PRO A 81 -19.62 -6.93 15.04
C PRO A 81 -19.48 -6.53 13.56
N ARG A 82 -20.34 -7.05 12.67
CA ARG A 82 -20.35 -6.66 11.25
C ARG A 82 -20.68 -5.18 11.09
N LEU A 83 -21.72 -4.71 11.78
CA LEU A 83 -22.12 -3.31 11.76
C LEU A 83 -21.03 -2.43 12.39
N GLY A 84 -20.48 -2.86 13.53
CA GLY A 84 -19.38 -2.17 14.20
C GLY A 84 -18.18 -1.98 13.28
N PHE A 85 -17.77 -3.01 12.54
CA PHE A 85 -16.69 -2.93 11.56
C PHE A 85 -16.98 -1.95 10.42
N ILE A 86 -18.19 -1.96 9.87
CA ILE A 86 -18.58 -1.06 8.78
C ILE A 86 -18.57 0.39 9.26
N CYS A 87 -19.16 0.66 10.42
CA CYS A 87 -19.14 1.98 11.04
C CYS A 87 -17.71 2.45 11.31
N HIS A 88 -16.88 1.61 11.95
CA HIS A 88 -15.46 1.92 12.21
C HIS A 88 -14.72 2.29 10.93
N ARG A 89 -14.89 1.50 9.85
CA ARG A 89 -14.29 1.78 8.54
C ARG A 89 -14.76 3.12 7.97
N MET A 90 -16.04 3.46 8.11
CA MET A 90 -16.60 4.74 7.66
C MET A 90 -16.03 5.91 8.49
N ILE A 91 -15.89 5.73 9.80
CA ILE A 91 -15.26 6.68 10.73
C ILE A 91 -13.82 6.95 10.32
N MET A 92 -13.01 5.91 10.13
CA MET A 92 -11.60 6.07 9.73
C MET A 92 -11.44 6.78 8.38
N ARG A 93 -12.34 6.53 7.41
CA ARG A 93 -12.27 7.13 6.08
C ARG A 93 -12.69 8.59 6.04
N ASN A 94 -13.64 8.98 6.88
CA ASN A 94 -14.25 10.32 6.87
C ASN A 94 -14.05 11.03 8.21
N PHE A 95 -12.95 10.74 8.90
CA PHE A 95 -12.73 11.15 10.29
C PHE A 95 -12.87 12.66 10.49
N ILE A 96 -12.32 13.46 9.55
CA ILE A 96 -12.38 14.93 9.63
C ILE A 96 -13.84 15.41 9.66
N ALA A 97 -14.68 14.94 8.72
CA ALA A 97 -16.09 15.30 8.68
C ALA A 97 -16.84 14.80 9.92
N ILE A 98 -16.60 13.54 10.32
CA ILE A 98 -17.29 12.92 11.46
C ILE A 98 -16.92 13.58 12.78
N SER A 99 -15.67 14.01 12.97
CA SER A 99 -15.21 14.70 14.18
C SER A 99 -15.90 16.05 14.43
N ALA A 100 -16.49 16.64 13.38
CA ALA A 100 -17.26 17.87 13.45
C ALA A 100 -18.76 17.64 13.77
N THR A 101 -19.25 16.39 13.72
CA THR A 101 -20.67 16.08 13.94
C THR A 101 -21.06 16.19 15.42
N GLU A 102 -22.35 16.48 15.67
CA GLU A 102 -22.89 16.50 17.03
C GLU A 102 -22.76 15.13 17.71
N GLY A 103 -22.97 14.04 16.97
CA GLY A 103 -22.84 12.67 17.48
C GLY A 103 -21.43 12.38 18.01
N TRP A 104 -20.38 12.86 17.33
CA TRP A 104 -19.00 12.75 17.84
C TRP A 104 -18.80 13.54 19.13
N GLN A 105 -19.28 14.79 19.19
CA GLN A 105 -19.14 15.63 20.39
C GLN A 105 -19.90 15.04 21.59
N ALA A 106 -21.10 14.52 21.36
CA ALA A 106 -21.90 13.83 22.38
C ALA A 106 -21.22 12.53 22.85
N MET A 107 -20.65 11.75 21.94
CA MET A 107 -19.87 10.55 22.26
C MET A 107 -18.65 10.88 23.12
N LYS A 108 -17.90 11.93 22.78
CA LYS A 108 -16.73 12.36 23.53
C LYS A 108 -17.07 12.69 24.99
N GLN A 109 -18.19 13.38 25.22
CA GLN A 109 -18.64 13.74 26.56
C GLN A 109 -19.12 12.52 27.35
N SER A 110 -19.83 11.59 26.71
CA SER A 110 -20.44 10.44 27.38
C SER A 110 -19.50 9.24 27.54
N HIS A 111 -18.61 9.01 26.57
CA HIS A 111 -17.75 7.83 26.45
C HIS A 111 -16.32 8.21 26.03
N PRO A 112 -15.53 8.91 26.88
CA PRO A 112 -14.18 9.37 26.54
C PRO A 112 -13.19 8.23 26.22
N PHE A 113 -13.43 7.02 26.74
CA PHE A 113 -12.63 5.84 26.38
C PHE A 113 -12.82 5.46 24.90
N LEU A 114 -14.04 5.59 24.37
CA LEU A 114 -14.34 5.27 22.97
C LEU A 114 -13.68 6.28 22.01
N GLU A 115 -13.63 7.56 22.39
CA GLU A 115 -12.84 8.57 21.67
C GLU A 115 -11.37 8.13 21.56
N LYS A 116 -10.77 7.75 22.70
CA LYS A 116 -9.37 7.32 22.74
C LYS A 116 -9.12 6.11 21.83
N GLU A 117 -9.97 5.08 21.88
CA GLU A 117 -9.84 3.88 21.04
C GLU A 117 -9.96 4.20 19.54
N LEU A 118 -10.88 5.07 19.15
CA LEU A 118 -11.04 5.51 17.77
C LEU A 118 -9.84 6.33 17.29
N LEU A 119 -9.29 7.21 18.13
CA LEU A 119 -8.08 7.98 17.82
C LEU A 119 -6.84 7.08 17.69
N GLU A 120 -6.67 6.09 18.56
CA GLU A 120 -5.59 5.11 18.47
C GLU A 120 -5.71 4.27 17.18
N SER A 121 -6.93 3.87 16.83
CA SER A 121 -7.22 3.19 15.56
C SER A 121 -6.85 4.05 14.34
N LEU A 122 -7.11 5.36 14.40
CA LEU A 122 -6.79 6.31 13.33
C LEU A 122 -5.26 6.41 13.12
N ILE A 123 -4.50 6.58 14.20
CA ILE A 123 -3.04 6.65 14.17
C ILE A 123 -2.45 5.36 13.61
N TYR A 124 -2.98 4.21 14.05
CA TYR A 124 -2.55 2.91 13.56
C TYR A 124 -2.79 2.77 12.05
N GLU A 125 -3.99 3.09 11.55
CA GLU A 125 -4.29 2.96 10.13
C GLU A 125 -3.48 3.97 9.29
N GLU A 126 -3.29 5.20 9.75
CA GLU A 126 -2.45 6.19 9.05
C GLU A 126 -0.99 5.71 8.94
N ASN A 127 -0.41 5.20 10.03
CA ASN A 127 0.94 4.65 10.03
C ASN A 127 1.05 3.42 9.12
N ARG A 128 0.05 2.55 9.13
CA ARG A 128 -0.02 1.38 8.25
C ARG A 128 -0.10 1.78 6.77
N GLN A 129 -0.87 2.80 6.43
CA GLN A 129 -0.96 3.33 5.07
C GLN A 129 0.36 3.97 4.63
N LYS A 130 0.98 4.79 5.47
CA LYS A 130 2.31 5.36 5.22
C LYS A 130 3.34 4.26 4.95
N GLU A 131 3.34 3.20 5.75
CA GLU A 131 4.27 2.07 5.57
C GLU A 131 3.98 1.27 4.29
N ARG A 132 2.71 1.06 3.91
CA ARG A 132 2.35 0.45 2.62
C ARG A 132 2.87 1.27 1.45
N ILE A 133 2.65 2.58 1.46
CA ILE A 133 3.12 3.50 0.41
C ILE A 133 4.65 3.50 0.35
N ARG A 134 5.32 3.52 1.50
CA ARG A 134 6.79 3.42 1.60
C ARG A 134 7.31 2.14 0.95
N LYS A 135 6.73 0.98 1.29
CA LYS A 135 7.11 -0.33 0.71
C LYS A 135 6.85 -0.39 -0.80
N LEU A 136 5.76 0.18 -1.29
CA LEU A 136 5.46 0.25 -2.73
C LEU A 136 6.48 1.13 -3.45
N ASN A 137 6.78 2.32 -2.91
CA ASN A 137 7.79 3.22 -3.46
C ASN A 137 9.18 2.59 -3.45
N GLU A 138 9.56 1.92 -2.36
CA GLU A 138 10.82 1.21 -2.24
C GLU A 138 10.95 0.09 -3.30
N ARG A 139 9.91 -0.73 -3.47
CA ARG A 139 9.88 -1.76 -4.52
C ARG A 139 9.99 -1.17 -5.92
N ARG A 140 9.31 -0.05 -6.19
CA ARG A 140 9.40 0.66 -7.47
C ARG A 140 10.83 1.13 -7.77
N ILE A 141 11.53 1.65 -6.77
CA ILE A 141 12.94 2.08 -6.92
C ILE A 141 13.83 0.89 -7.29
N TYR A 142 13.68 -0.25 -6.61
CA TYR A 142 14.47 -1.44 -6.92
C TYR A 142 14.16 -2.04 -8.30
N LEU A 143 12.90 -1.96 -8.74
CA LEU A 143 12.52 -2.35 -10.10
C LEU A 143 13.18 -1.45 -11.15
N GLN A 144 13.19 -0.13 -10.94
CA GLN A 144 13.87 0.80 -11.85
C GLN A 144 15.38 0.56 -11.91
N LEU A 145 16.02 0.23 -10.78
CA LEU A 145 17.43 -0.15 -10.76
C LEU A 145 17.65 -1.45 -11.53
N TYR A 146 16.77 -2.43 -11.39
CA TYR A 146 16.83 -3.67 -12.16
C TYR A 146 16.73 -3.42 -13.67
N GLU A 147 15.71 -2.69 -14.12
CA GLU A 147 15.51 -2.34 -15.53
C GLU A 147 16.71 -1.54 -16.09
N ALA A 148 17.31 -0.66 -15.28
CA ALA A 148 18.52 0.05 -15.65
C ALA A 148 19.73 -0.88 -15.82
N MET A 149 19.85 -1.94 -15.00
CA MET A 149 20.91 -2.95 -15.17
C MET A 149 20.71 -3.78 -16.44
N GLU A 150 19.48 -4.14 -16.80
CA GLU A 150 19.19 -4.80 -18.08
C GLU A 150 19.51 -3.91 -19.27
N ALA A 151 19.06 -2.66 -19.23
CA ALA A 151 19.34 -1.67 -20.27
C ALA A 151 20.85 -1.42 -20.42
N LEU A 152 21.60 -1.37 -19.32
CA LEU A 152 23.05 -1.23 -19.34
C LEU A 152 23.73 -2.41 -20.03
N VAL A 153 23.34 -3.64 -19.69
CA VAL A 153 23.87 -4.84 -20.35
C VAL A 153 23.52 -4.85 -21.83
N HIS A 154 22.27 -4.52 -22.18
CA HIS A 154 21.85 -4.41 -23.57
C HIS A 154 22.70 -3.41 -24.37
N ILE A 155 22.93 -2.19 -23.84
CA ILE A 155 23.78 -1.19 -24.50
C ILE A 155 25.19 -1.72 -24.75
N CYS A 156 25.79 -2.36 -23.74
CA CYS A 156 27.19 -2.81 -23.82
C CYS A 156 27.39 -4.10 -24.61
N ARG A 157 26.38 -4.99 -24.66
CA ARG A 157 26.45 -6.29 -25.33
C ARG A 157 25.94 -6.25 -26.76
N ASP A 158 24.76 -5.68 -26.96
CA ASP A 158 24.04 -5.72 -28.24
C ASP A 158 24.23 -4.41 -29.01
N GLY A 159 24.49 -3.32 -28.28
CA GLY A 159 24.38 -1.97 -28.81
C GLY A 159 22.94 -1.46 -28.81
N CYS A 160 22.79 -0.14 -28.65
CA CYS A 160 21.51 0.55 -28.67
C CYS A 160 21.68 1.94 -29.28
N GLN A 161 20.77 2.30 -30.20
CA GLN A 161 20.70 3.59 -30.90
C GLN A 161 22.02 4.04 -31.53
N THR A 162 22.89 4.73 -30.78
CA THR A 162 24.19 5.21 -31.28
C THR A 162 25.39 4.79 -30.44
N ILE A 163 25.20 3.86 -29.51
CA ILE A 163 26.27 3.15 -28.81
C ILE A 163 26.25 1.68 -29.21
N GLY A 164 27.41 1.12 -29.52
CA GLY A 164 27.57 -0.29 -29.82
C GLY A 164 28.47 -1.03 -28.84
N PRO A 165 28.64 -2.35 -29.06
CA PRO A 165 29.64 -3.14 -28.36
C PRO A 165 31.03 -2.57 -28.63
N HIS A 166 31.90 -2.55 -27.61
CA HIS A 166 33.22 -1.91 -27.69
C HIS A 166 34.14 -2.54 -28.77
N ASP A 167 33.93 -3.82 -29.10
CA ASP A 167 34.86 -4.61 -29.92
C ASP A 167 34.32 -4.89 -31.33
N LYS A 168 33.25 -4.23 -31.76
CA LYS A 168 32.59 -4.46 -33.07
C LYS A 168 32.05 -3.18 -33.69
N ASP A 169 32.05 -3.14 -35.02
CA ASP A 169 31.39 -2.07 -35.77
C ASP A 169 29.88 -2.08 -35.52
N PHE A 170 29.35 -0.94 -35.10
CA PHE A 170 27.95 -0.80 -34.76
C PHE A 170 27.15 -0.14 -35.89
N LYS A 171 26.07 -0.82 -36.30
CA LYS A 171 25.08 -0.28 -37.24
C LYS A 171 23.91 0.28 -36.42
N GLY A 172 23.74 1.59 -36.45
CA GLY A 172 22.68 2.30 -35.74
C GLY A 172 21.28 1.75 -36.05
N ASN A 173 20.45 1.62 -35.02
CA ASN A 173 19.05 1.19 -35.18
C ASN A 173 18.13 2.41 -35.14
N GLN A 174 17.23 2.53 -36.14
CA GLN A 174 16.27 3.65 -36.24
C GLN A 174 15.00 3.40 -35.41
N VAL A 175 14.80 2.17 -34.90
CA VAL A 175 13.62 1.80 -34.12
C VAL A 175 13.78 2.20 -32.65
N PRO A 176 12.71 2.71 -31.98
CA PRO A 176 12.72 2.96 -30.55
C PRO A 176 13.08 1.70 -29.74
N CYS A 177 14.03 1.81 -28.81
CA CYS A 177 14.44 0.69 -27.97
C CYS A 177 13.35 0.33 -26.94
N ARG A 178 13.17 -0.97 -26.68
CA ARG A 178 12.21 -1.49 -25.68
C ARG A 178 12.52 -1.07 -24.24
N TYR A 179 13.77 -0.75 -23.95
CA TYR A 179 14.22 -0.37 -22.61
C TYR A 179 14.09 1.15 -22.42
N ALA A 180 13.13 1.57 -21.60
CA ALA A 180 12.91 2.99 -21.30
C ALA A 180 14.15 3.71 -20.75
N ALA A 181 15.01 3.00 -20.00
CA ALA A 181 16.23 3.53 -19.41
C ALA A 181 17.38 3.75 -20.42
N CYS A 182 17.29 3.20 -21.64
CA CYS A 182 18.42 3.19 -22.59
C CYS A 182 18.91 4.58 -22.95
N LYS A 183 18.01 5.49 -23.37
CA LYS A 183 18.38 6.86 -23.80
C LYS A 183 19.17 7.61 -22.71
N GLY A 184 18.73 7.49 -21.44
CA GLY A 184 19.41 8.14 -20.32
C GLY A 184 20.76 7.53 -19.99
N LEU A 185 20.84 6.18 -19.98
CA LEU A 185 22.10 5.47 -19.74
C LEU A 185 23.11 5.69 -20.86
N GLU A 186 22.64 5.77 -22.09
CA GLU A 186 23.47 6.03 -23.26
C GLU A 186 24.14 7.42 -23.21
N LEU A 187 23.43 8.46 -22.77
CA LEU A 187 24.05 9.78 -22.50
C LEU A 187 25.12 9.68 -21.40
N LEU A 188 24.84 8.90 -20.35
CA LEU A 188 25.76 8.70 -19.23
C LEU A 188 27.02 7.94 -19.66
N VAL A 189 26.89 6.93 -20.50
CA VAL A 189 28.01 6.16 -21.08
C VAL A 189 28.89 7.06 -21.94
N ARG A 190 28.31 7.85 -22.87
CA ARG A 190 29.09 8.78 -23.70
C ARG A 190 29.83 9.82 -22.85
N HIS A 191 29.14 10.38 -21.84
CA HIS A 191 29.77 11.29 -20.90
C HIS A 191 30.94 10.61 -20.18
N PHE A 192 30.72 9.40 -19.64
CA PHE A 192 31.75 8.67 -18.91
C PHE A 192 32.96 8.33 -19.79
N ALA A 193 32.77 8.07 -21.08
CA ALA A 193 33.89 7.86 -22.01
C ALA A 193 34.73 9.14 -22.20
N GLY A 194 34.09 10.29 -22.42
CA GLY A 194 34.77 11.55 -22.80
C GLY A 194 35.12 12.53 -21.68
N CYS A 195 34.62 12.34 -20.45
CA CYS A 195 34.77 13.33 -19.38
C CYS A 195 36.21 13.39 -18.83
N LYS A 196 36.82 14.57 -18.83
CA LYS A 196 38.17 14.79 -18.28
C LYS A 196 38.20 14.97 -16.76
N LEU A 197 37.13 15.51 -16.16
CA LEU A 197 37.03 15.71 -14.71
C LEU A 197 37.02 14.36 -13.95
N ARG A 198 36.38 13.33 -14.54
CA ARG A 198 36.28 11.97 -13.98
C ARG A 198 35.73 11.96 -12.53
N VAL A 199 35.76 10.79 -11.89
CA VAL A 199 35.35 10.64 -10.49
C VAL A 199 36.30 11.40 -9.52
N PRO A 200 37.63 11.33 -9.67
CA PRO A 200 38.56 12.05 -8.78
C PRO A 200 38.39 13.57 -8.79
N GLY A 201 38.06 14.16 -9.95
CA GLY A 201 37.75 15.59 -10.07
C GLY A 201 36.31 15.97 -9.73
N GLY A 202 35.53 15.07 -9.09
CA GLY A 202 34.22 15.40 -8.53
C GLY A 202 33.04 15.39 -9.52
N CYS A 203 33.18 14.83 -10.71
CA CYS A 203 32.07 14.81 -11.68
C CYS A 203 30.91 13.91 -11.23
N VAL A 204 29.73 14.51 -11.03
CA VAL A 204 28.52 13.82 -10.56
C VAL A 204 28.01 12.75 -11.54
N HIS A 205 28.09 12.99 -12.85
CA HIS A 205 27.69 12.03 -13.87
C HIS A 205 28.64 10.83 -13.89
N CYS A 206 29.95 11.07 -13.82
CA CYS A 206 30.93 9.99 -13.72
C CYS A 206 30.74 9.16 -12.45
N LYS A 207 30.43 9.81 -11.32
CA LYS A 207 30.13 9.11 -10.06
C LYS A 207 28.89 8.21 -10.18
N ARG A 208 27.82 8.68 -10.84
CA ARG A 208 26.62 7.86 -11.10
C ARG A 208 26.92 6.66 -11.98
N MET A 209 27.66 6.85 -13.09
CA MET A 209 28.05 5.75 -13.97
C MET A 209 28.91 4.72 -13.22
N TRP A 210 29.86 5.19 -12.43
CA TRP A 210 30.72 4.36 -11.59
C TRP A 210 29.90 3.46 -10.64
N GLN A 211 28.88 4.02 -9.98
CA GLN A 211 27.99 3.27 -9.10
C GLN A 211 27.15 2.22 -9.85
N LEU A 212 26.72 2.50 -11.08
CA LEU A 212 25.96 1.55 -11.91
C LEU A 212 26.84 0.38 -12.35
N LEU A 213 28.08 0.65 -12.77
CA LEU A 213 29.06 -0.39 -13.12
C LEU A 213 29.43 -1.25 -11.91
N GLU A 214 29.57 -0.62 -10.74
CA GLU A 214 29.82 -1.29 -9.47
C GLU A 214 28.64 -2.17 -9.00
N LEU A 215 27.40 -1.71 -9.21
CA LEU A 215 26.20 -2.50 -8.95
C LEU A 215 26.13 -3.70 -9.90
N HIS A 216 26.38 -3.46 -11.19
CA HIS A 216 26.40 -4.51 -12.20
C HIS A 216 27.41 -5.60 -11.85
N SER A 217 28.65 -5.27 -11.45
CA SER A 217 29.67 -6.27 -11.17
C SER A 217 29.30 -7.23 -10.02
N ARG A 218 28.51 -6.76 -9.05
CA ARG A 218 27.99 -7.56 -7.94
C ARG A 218 26.85 -8.48 -8.33
N LEU A 219 26.07 -8.03 -9.28
CA LEU A 219 24.95 -8.78 -9.84
C LEU A 219 25.42 -9.80 -10.89
N CYS A 220 26.49 -9.48 -11.61
CA CYS A 220 27.06 -10.26 -12.70
C CYS A 220 27.72 -11.56 -12.21
N THR A 221 27.21 -12.70 -12.66
CA THR A 221 27.76 -14.02 -12.34
C THR A 221 29.04 -14.33 -13.12
N ASN A 222 29.07 -14.11 -14.44
CA ASN A 222 30.21 -14.45 -15.30
C ASN A 222 30.94 -13.22 -15.86
N SER A 223 31.98 -12.76 -15.17
CA SER A 223 32.74 -11.58 -15.59
C SER A 223 33.67 -11.80 -16.79
N ASN A 224 33.94 -13.05 -17.18
CA ASN A 224 34.92 -13.35 -18.24
C ASN A 224 34.37 -13.12 -19.66
N VAL A 225 33.05 -13.20 -19.81
CA VAL A 225 32.33 -12.98 -21.08
C VAL A 225 31.42 -11.74 -21.01
N CYS A 226 31.49 -10.97 -19.93
CA CYS A 226 30.63 -9.81 -19.75
C CYS A 226 31.11 -8.63 -20.61
N GLY A 227 30.22 -8.11 -21.48
CA GLY A 227 30.49 -6.93 -22.31
C GLY A 227 30.44 -5.59 -21.57
N VAL A 228 30.06 -5.56 -20.29
CA VAL A 228 29.97 -4.31 -19.51
C VAL A 228 31.38 -3.83 -19.09
N PRO A 229 31.75 -2.58 -19.40
CA PRO A 229 33.09 -2.06 -19.11
C PRO A 229 33.38 -2.07 -17.60
N LEU A 230 34.63 -2.30 -17.24
CA LEU A 230 35.11 -2.34 -15.85
C LEU A 230 34.48 -3.41 -14.95
N CYS A 231 33.58 -4.27 -15.44
CA CYS A 231 32.92 -5.30 -14.63
C CYS A 231 33.94 -6.16 -13.86
N ARG A 232 34.99 -6.65 -14.55
CA ARG A 232 36.07 -7.44 -13.94
C ARG A 232 36.87 -6.64 -12.90
N ASN A 233 37.20 -5.39 -13.21
CA ASN A 233 37.98 -4.50 -12.34
C ASN A 233 37.24 -4.24 -11.02
N PHE A 234 35.92 -4.00 -11.09
CA PHE A 234 35.10 -3.86 -9.90
C PHE A 234 35.00 -5.16 -9.11
N LYS A 235 34.89 -6.31 -9.79
CA LYS A 235 34.80 -7.61 -9.11
C LYS A 235 36.04 -7.92 -8.27
N GLU A 236 37.22 -7.54 -8.76
CA GLU A 236 38.45 -7.63 -7.97
C GLU A 236 38.45 -6.62 -6.81
N ARG A 237 38.05 -5.36 -7.08
CA ARG A 237 38.03 -4.30 -6.07
C ARG A 237 37.12 -4.63 -4.88
N ILE A 238 36.02 -5.35 -5.09
CA ILE A 238 35.09 -5.77 -4.01
C ILE A 238 35.83 -6.53 -2.90
N ARG A 239 36.84 -7.34 -3.24
CA ARG A 239 37.59 -8.15 -2.27
C ARG A 239 38.39 -7.31 -1.25
N ILE A 240 38.65 -6.05 -1.59
CA ILE A 240 39.48 -5.12 -0.80
C ILE A 240 38.59 -4.06 -0.11
N GLN A 241 37.26 -4.11 -0.28
CA GLN A 241 36.35 -3.13 0.31
C GLN A 241 36.16 -3.31 1.82
N SER A 242 35.71 -2.23 2.46
CA SER A 242 35.36 -2.28 3.88
C SER A 242 34.12 -3.13 4.12
N LYS A 243 34.08 -3.85 5.25
CA LYS A 243 32.92 -4.68 5.66
C LYS A 243 31.60 -3.89 5.69
N LYS A 244 31.65 -2.61 6.04
CA LYS A 244 30.47 -1.72 6.06
C LYS A 244 29.91 -1.48 4.65
N GLU A 245 30.77 -1.22 3.68
CA GLU A 245 30.36 -1.03 2.29
C GLU A 245 29.84 -2.33 1.69
N GLU A 246 30.50 -3.45 1.99
CA GLU A 246 30.06 -4.78 1.58
C GLU A 246 28.63 -5.08 2.05
N ILE A 247 28.32 -4.92 3.35
CA ILE A 247 26.97 -5.13 3.88
C ILE A 247 25.93 -4.27 3.15
N LYS A 248 26.23 -2.99 2.94
CA LYS A 248 25.32 -2.06 2.24
C LYS A 248 25.00 -2.55 0.83
N TRP A 249 26.01 -2.95 0.08
CA TRP A 249 25.83 -3.42 -1.29
C TRP A 249 25.13 -4.78 -1.35
N THR A 250 25.44 -5.70 -0.42
CA THR A 250 24.78 -7.00 -0.33
C THR A 250 23.28 -6.84 -0.08
N LEU A 251 22.89 -5.96 0.85
CA LEU A 251 21.48 -5.64 1.10
C LEU A 251 20.79 -5.04 -0.13
N LEU A 252 21.49 -4.18 -0.89
CA LEU A 252 20.94 -3.61 -2.12
C LEU A 252 20.69 -4.68 -3.18
N VAL A 253 21.67 -5.56 -3.41
CA VAL A 253 21.58 -6.67 -4.36
C VAL A 253 20.44 -7.61 -3.98
N GLU A 254 20.36 -8.00 -2.70
CA GLU A 254 19.29 -8.88 -2.19
C GLU A 254 17.90 -8.27 -2.44
N LYS A 255 17.72 -6.96 -2.18
CA LYS A 255 16.45 -6.28 -2.42
C LYS A 255 16.09 -6.21 -3.90
N ILE A 256 17.05 -5.93 -4.79
CA ILE A 256 16.84 -5.94 -6.24
C ILE A 256 16.40 -7.34 -6.71
N LEU A 257 17.09 -8.38 -6.25
CA LEU A 257 16.78 -9.76 -6.64
C LEU A 257 15.39 -10.21 -6.14
N ARG A 258 15.02 -9.85 -4.90
CA ARG A 258 13.68 -10.11 -4.34
C ARG A 258 12.56 -9.41 -5.12
N THR A 259 12.79 -8.21 -5.63
CA THR A 259 11.82 -7.52 -6.48
C THR A 259 11.59 -8.25 -7.80
N LYS A 260 12.61 -8.97 -8.30
CA LYS A 260 12.56 -9.70 -9.57
C LYS A 260 11.96 -11.10 -9.49
N THR A 261 12.13 -11.83 -8.38
CA THR A 261 11.47 -13.15 -8.24
C THR A 261 9.94 -13.06 -8.35
N ILE A 262 9.38 -11.86 -8.15
CA ILE A 262 7.97 -11.54 -8.41
C ILE A 262 7.66 -11.43 -9.92
N THR A 263 8.65 -11.09 -10.77
CA THR A 263 8.51 -10.88 -12.23
C THR A 263 8.98 -12.06 -13.09
N GLY A 264 9.55 -13.12 -12.51
CA GLY A 264 9.71 -14.44 -13.15
C GLY A 264 10.82 -14.62 -14.21
N ALA A 265 11.68 -13.63 -14.47
CA ALA A 265 12.74 -13.75 -15.49
C ALA A 265 14.11 -14.21 -14.93
N PRO A 266 14.96 -14.94 -15.69
CA PRO A 266 16.33 -15.28 -15.28
C PRO A 266 17.27 -14.07 -15.29
N PHE A 267 18.24 -14.04 -14.37
CA PHE A 267 19.19 -12.93 -14.23
C PHE A 267 20.32 -13.04 -15.26
N PHE A 268 20.35 -12.09 -16.21
CA PHE A 268 21.23 -12.06 -17.38
C PHE A 268 21.24 -13.41 -18.13
N SER A 269 20.38 -13.53 -19.15
CA SER A 269 20.56 -14.57 -20.16
C SER A 269 21.90 -14.32 -20.86
N TRP A 270 22.92 -15.06 -20.44
CA TRP A 270 24.22 -15.14 -21.09
C TRP A 270 24.05 -15.66 -22.50
#